data_AF-N4WJT2-F1
#
_entry.id   AF-N4WJT2-F1
#
_cell.length_a   1.000
_cell.length_b   1.000
_cell.length_c   1.000
_cell.angle_alpha   90.00
_cell.angle_beta   90.00
_cell.angle_gamma   90.00
#
_symmetry.space_group_name_H-M   'P 1'
#
loop_
_entity.id
_entity.type
_entity.pdbx_description
1 polymer ?
#
loop_
_entity_poly.entity_id
_entity_poly.type
_entity_poly.pdbx_seq_one_letter_code
_entity_poly.pdbx_strand_id
1 'polypeptide(L)'
;MLPFTTGQLPSFVKIELERLFEKISPLMKKNTRYKMFAIPLLFVSLVNIVYFLFFEGFANHMIAMVLIYALMAAVGLALYKESKHIKRRMKTMELEHILNRIDKSEVINEYKKQDYITSIKNQPRLGMQAFMNFLAEENERKRMMED
;
A
#
# COMPACT_ATOMS: atom_id res chain seq x y z
N MET A 1 1.72 3.41 -6.34
CA MET A 1 1.65 4.79 -5.84
C MET A 1 0.42 5.37 -6.50
N LEU A 2 -0.56 5.84 -5.73
CA LEU A 2 -1.70 6.54 -6.33
C LEU A 2 -1.20 7.94 -6.70
N PRO A 3 -1.29 8.34 -7.99
CA PRO A 3 -0.99 9.70 -8.39
C PRO A 3 -2.22 10.53 -8.04
N PHE A 4 -2.39 10.88 -6.77
CA PHE A 4 -3.41 11.86 -6.40
C PHE A 4 -2.85 13.23 -6.76
N THR A 5 -3.29 13.74 -7.90
CA THR A 5 -3.19 15.14 -8.28
C THR A 5 -3.79 15.98 -7.15
N THR A 6 -2.92 16.59 -6.32
CA THR A 6 -3.25 17.37 -5.12
C THR A 6 -3.98 18.70 -5.41
N GLY A 7 -4.30 18.97 -6.68
CA GLY A 7 -4.87 20.23 -7.14
C GLY A 7 -6.39 20.40 -6.95
N GLN A 8 -7.17 19.34 -6.72
CA GLN A 8 -8.65 19.44 -6.76
C GLN A 8 -9.41 18.80 -5.60
N LEU A 9 -8.73 18.34 -4.53
CA LEU A 9 -9.44 17.82 -3.36
C LEU A 9 -9.89 18.95 -2.44
N PRO A 10 -11.17 18.94 -1.97
CA PRO A 10 -11.63 19.86 -0.94
C PRO A 10 -10.80 19.76 0.34
N SER A 11 -10.71 20.86 1.09
CA SER A 11 -9.88 20.95 2.30
C SER A 11 -10.19 19.86 3.33
N PHE A 12 -11.49 19.58 3.57
CA PHE A 12 -11.92 18.54 4.51
C PHE A 12 -11.45 17.12 4.12
N VAL A 13 -11.40 16.83 2.82
CA VAL A 13 -10.89 15.55 2.30
C VAL A 13 -9.38 15.47 2.51
N LYS A 14 -8.65 16.54 2.18
CA LYS A 14 -7.19 16.60 2.35
C LYS A 14 -6.76 16.31 3.79
N ILE A 15 -7.40 16.95 4.75
CA ILE A 15 -7.08 16.79 6.18
C ILE A 15 -7.25 15.33 6.62
N GLU A 16 -8.32 14.67 6.20
CA GLU A 16 -8.58 13.29 6.61
C GLU A 16 -7.62 12.31 5.94
N LEU A 17 -7.28 12.54 4.67
CA LEU A 17 -6.25 11.76 3.97
C LEU A 17 -4.86 11.96 4.61
N GLU A 18 -4.51 13.18 5.01
CA GLU A 18 -3.24 13.46 5.70
C GLU A 18 -3.14 12.67 7.02
N ARG A 19 -4.18 12.68 7.86
CA ARG A 19 -4.23 11.88 9.10
C ARG A 19 -4.05 10.39 8.84
N LEU A 20 -4.67 9.88 7.77
CA LEU A 20 -4.51 8.50 7.36
C LEU A 20 -3.07 8.21 6.90
N PHE A 21 -2.51 9.10 6.07
CA PHE A 21 -1.14 8.95 5.57
C PHE A 21 -0.10 9.08 6.67
N GLU A 22 -0.30 9.92 7.68
CA GLU A 22 0.59 10.00 8.85
C GLU A 22 0.68 8.67 9.58
N LYS A 23 -0.47 7.98 9.79
CA LYS A 23 -0.50 6.66 10.43
C LYS A 23 0.22 5.58 9.61
N ILE A 24 0.14 5.66 8.28
CA ILE A 24 0.71 4.64 7.38
C ILE A 24 2.15 4.97 6.96
N SER A 25 2.54 6.24 6.99
CA SER A 25 3.87 6.77 6.63
C SER A 25 5.04 6.00 7.22
N PRO A 26 5.10 5.64 8.52
CA PRO A 26 6.23 4.88 9.06
C PRO A 26 6.39 3.50 8.38
N LEU A 27 5.27 2.80 8.14
CA LEU A 27 5.27 1.53 7.42
C LEU A 27 5.63 1.71 5.95
N MET A 28 5.16 2.80 5.33
CA MET A 28 5.47 3.14 3.96
C MET A 28 6.97 3.37 3.77
N LYS A 29 7.60 4.12 4.67
CA LYS A 29 9.06 4.34 4.70
C LYS A 29 9.81 3.01 4.83
N LYS A 30 9.39 2.13 5.74
CA LYS A 30 10.00 0.79 5.93
C LYS A 30 9.87 -0.06 4.66
N ASN A 31 8.69 -0.12 4.07
CA ASN A 31 8.42 -0.85 2.85
C ASN A 31 9.24 -0.36 1.65
N THR A 32 9.37 0.96 1.49
CA THR A 32 10.18 1.55 0.40
C THR A 32 11.65 1.19 0.54
N ARG A 33 12.21 1.26 1.75
CA ARG A 33 13.60 0.84 2.00
C ARG A 33 13.83 -0.62 1.60
N TYR A 34 12.95 -1.54 2.02
CA TYR A 34 13.11 -2.95 1.65
C TYR A 34 13.03 -3.18 0.14
N LYS A 35 12.11 -2.52 -0.57
CA LYS A 35 12.03 -2.64 -2.03
C LYS A 35 13.23 -2.06 -2.75
N MET A 36 13.75 -0.94 -2.25
CA MET A 36 14.91 -0.25 -2.83
C MET A 36 16.14 -1.16 -2.87
N PHE A 37 16.31 -2.03 -1.88
CA PHE A 37 17.39 -3.03 -1.88
C PHE A 37 16.98 -4.35 -2.55
N ALA A 38 15.77 -4.85 -2.28
CA ALA A 38 15.31 -6.14 -2.80
C ALA A 38 15.31 -6.20 -4.33
N ILE A 39 14.83 -5.14 -5.00
CA ILE A 39 14.67 -5.14 -6.46
C ILE A 39 16.02 -5.24 -7.18
N PRO A 40 17.03 -4.38 -6.88
CA PRO A 40 18.37 -4.53 -7.48
C PRO A 40 19.03 -5.86 -7.12
N LEU A 41 18.95 -6.31 -5.86
CA LEU A 41 19.53 -7.59 -5.43
C LEU A 41 18.96 -8.76 -6.24
N LEU A 42 17.64 -8.82 -6.38
CA LEU A 42 16.97 -9.84 -7.18
C LEU A 42 17.32 -9.72 -8.66
N PHE A 43 17.30 -8.51 -9.22
CA PHE A 43 17.60 -8.30 -10.63
C PHE A 43 19.02 -8.77 -10.97
N VAL A 44 20.02 -8.28 -10.23
CA VAL A 44 21.43 -8.64 -10.45
C VAL A 44 21.62 -10.14 -10.26
N SER A 45 21.17 -10.71 -9.15
CA SER A 45 21.38 -12.15 -8.88
C SER A 45 20.69 -13.04 -9.92
N LEU A 46 19.43 -12.78 -10.24
CA LEU A 46 18.66 -13.63 -11.14
C LEU A 46 19.17 -13.53 -12.59
N VAL A 47 19.47 -12.32 -13.07
CA VAL A 47 20.03 -12.13 -14.42
C VAL A 47 21.39 -12.82 -14.54
N ASN A 48 22.27 -12.70 -13.54
CA ASN A 48 23.58 -13.37 -13.58
C ASN A 48 23.43 -14.89 -13.54
N ILE A 49 22.58 -15.44 -12.66
CA ILE A 49 22.34 -16.90 -12.60
C ILE A 49 21.79 -17.43 -13.93
N VAL A 50 20.81 -16.75 -14.53
CA VAL A 50 20.25 -17.11 -15.84
C VAL A 50 21.33 -17.02 -16.91
N TYR A 51 22.15 -15.98 -16.89
CA TYR A 51 23.24 -15.82 -17.85
C TYR A 51 24.23 -17.00 -17.79
N PHE A 52 24.72 -17.36 -16.60
CA PHE A 52 25.62 -18.51 -16.44
C PHE A 52 24.98 -19.83 -16.88
N LEU A 53 23.68 -20.02 -16.57
CA LEU A 53 22.99 -21.27 -16.84
C LEU A 53 22.74 -21.51 -18.34
N PHE A 54 22.51 -20.44 -19.12
CA PHE A 54 22.12 -20.56 -20.53
C PHE A 54 23.19 -20.16 -21.55
N PHE A 55 24.16 -19.31 -21.19
CA PHE A 55 25.11 -18.73 -22.16
C PHE A 55 26.56 -19.16 -21.95
N GLU A 56 27.03 -19.23 -20.70
CA GLU A 56 28.45 -19.50 -20.40
C GLU A 56 28.73 -20.96 -20.00
N GLY A 57 27.73 -21.65 -19.43
CA GLY A 57 27.89 -23.01 -18.91
C GLY A 57 28.58 -23.04 -17.54
N PHE A 58 28.32 -24.08 -16.76
CA PHE A 58 28.89 -24.21 -15.41
C PHE A 58 30.32 -24.76 -15.45
N ALA A 59 31.31 -23.88 -15.47
CA ALA A 59 32.70 -24.26 -15.20
C ALA A 59 32.97 -24.36 -13.69
N ASN A 60 33.86 -25.26 -13.26
CA ASN A 60 34.16 -25.49 -11.83
C ASN A 60 34.60 -24.23 -11.07
N HIS A 61 35.22 -23.25 -11.75
CA HIS A 61 35.63 -21.98 -11.14
C HIS A 61 34.47 -21.00 -10.90
N MET A 62 33.31 -21.21 -11.55
CA MET A 62 32.13 -20.33 -11.43
C MET A 62 31.19 -20.73 -10.29
N ILE A 63 31.35 -21.93 -9.71
CA ILE A 63 30.51 -22.43 -8.60
C ILE A 63 30.49 -21.45 -7.42
N ALA A 64 31.64 -20.86 -7.08
CA ALA A 64 31.73 -19.88 -6.00
C ALA A 64 30.91 -18.61 -6.30
N MET A 65 30.95 -18.10 -7.53
CA MET A 65 30.15 -16.92 -7.92
C MET A 65 28.64 -17.23 -7.92
N VAL A 66 28.26 -18.40 -8.41
CA VAL A 66 26.86 -18.86 -8.42
C VAL A 66 26.32 -18.95 -7.00
N LEU A 67 27.12 -19.44 -6.05
CA LEU A 67 26.75 -19.46 -4.63
C LEU A 67 26.52 -18.04 -4.09
N ILE A 68 27.39 -17.08 -4.42
CA ILE A 68 27.20 -15.67 -4.02
C ILE A 68 25.91 -15.11 -4.60
N TYR A 69 25.65 -15.31 -5.90
CA TYR A 69 24.41 -14.83 -6.51
C TYR A 69 23.18 -15.52 -5.93
N ALA A 70 23.24 -16.81 -5.60
CA ALA A 70 22.15 -17.53 -4.94
C ALA A 70 21.86 -16.96 -3.54
N LEU A 71 22.90 -16.63 -2.76
CA LEU A 71 22.76 -15.95 -1.48
C LEU A 71 22.15 -14.55 -1.64
N MET A 72 22.61 -13.77 -2.62
CA MET A 72 22.03 -12.47 -2.94
C MET A 72 20.55 -12.58 -3.33
N ALA A 73 20.19 -13.58 -4.13
CA ALA A 73 18.80 -13.85 -4.51
C ALA A 73 17.95 -14.21 -3.28
N ALA A 74 18.46 -15.08 -2.39
CA ALA A 74 17.76 -15.46 -1.16
C ALA A 74 17.50 -14.24 -0.25
N VAL A 75 18.50 -13.38 -0.06
CA VAL A 75 18.36 -12.13 0.71
C VAL A 75 17.36 -11.19 0.05
N GLY A 76 17.46 -11.00 -1.27
CA GLY A 76 16.53 -10.19 -2.05
C GLY A 76 15.08 -10.69 -1.94
N LEU A 77 14.86 -12.00 -2.00
CA LEU A 77 13.54 -12.63 -1.85
C LEU A 77 12.99 -12.44 -0.44
N ALA A 78 13.83 -12.58 0.59
CA ALA A 78 13.43 -12.34 1.98
C ALA A 78 12.97 -10.89 2.20
N LEU A 79 13.75 -9.91 1.72
CA LEU A 79 13.38 -8.49 1.78
C LEU A 79 12.10 -8.18 0.99
N TYR A 80 11.95 -8.79 -0.19
CA TYR A 80 10.73 -8.64 -1.00
C TYR A 80 9.49 -9.21 -0.29
N LYS A 81 9.62 -10.37 0.35
CA LYS A 81 8.56 -11.01 1.14
C LYS A 81 8.14 -10.12 2.31
N GLU A 82 9.10 -9.58 3.07
CA GLU A 82 8.83 -8.66 4.17
C GLU A 82 8.13 -7.38 3.69
N SER A 83 8.58 -6.82 2.56
CA SER A 83 7.88 -5.71 1.90
C SER A 83 6.42 -6.05 1.57
N LYS A 84 6.13 -7.26 1.08
CA LYS A 84 4.76 -7.71 0.81
C LYS A 84 3.92 -7.79 2.09
N HIS A 85 4.50 -8.25 3.20
CA HIS A 85 3.83 -8.27 4.51
C HIS A 85 3.50 -6.86 4.98
N ILE A 86 4.46 -5.93 4.92
CA ILE A 86 4.21 -4.53 5.31
C ILE A 86 3.14 -3.91 4.41
N LYS A 87 3.17 -4.14 3.10
CA LYS A 87 2.12 -3.67 2.18
C LYS A 87 0.74 -4.17 2.55
N ARG A 88 0.60 -5.42 3.01
CA ARG A 88 -0.67 -5.96 3.50
C ARG A 88 -1.12 -5.25 4.77
N ARG A 89 -0.22 -5.09 5.75
CA ARG A 89 -0.50 -4.38 6.99
C ARG A 89 -0.96 -2.93 6.76
N MET A 90 -0.31 -2.22 5.83
CA MET A 90 -0.72 -0.86 5.45
C MET A 90 -2.16 -0.83 4.93
N LYS A 91 -2.54 -1.77 4.05
CA LYS A 91 -3.92 -1.86 3.54
C LYS A 91 -4.94 -2.18 4.62
N THR A 92 -4.58 -3.04 5.57
CA THR A 92 -5.45 -3.35 6.71
C THR A 92 -5.67 -2.12 7.58
N MET A 93 -4.60 -1.38 7.91
CA MET A 93 -4.69 -0.13 8.67
C MET A 93 -5.47 0.96 7.94
N GLU A 94 -5.31 1.04 6.62
CA GLU A 94 -6.10 1.93 5.75
C GLU A 94 -7.59 1.63 5.86
N LEU A 95 -7.97 0.37 5.64
CA LEU A 95 -9.36 -0.08 5.70
C LEU A 95 -9.96 0.10 7.10
N GLU A 96 -9.22 -0.27 8.14
CA GLU A 96 -9.65 -0.10 9.54
C GLU A 96 -9.90 1.37 9.87
N HIS A 97 -9.01 2.27 9.45
CA HIS A 97 -9.19 3.70 9.69
C HIS A 97 -10.43 4.24 8.99
N ILE A 98 -10.63 3.88 7.71
CA ILE A 98 -11.80 4.28 6.92
C ILE A 98 -13.10 3.80 7.58
N LEU A 99 -13.19 2.52 7.92
CA LEU A 99 -14.39 1.95 8.54
C LEU A 99 -14.70 2.61 9.87
N ASN A 100 -13.69 2.76 10.74
CA ASN A 100 -13.85 3.42 12.03
C ASN A 100 -14.26 4.90 11.90
N ARG A 101 -13.81 5.59 10.84
CA ARG A 101 -14.17 6.99 10.63
C ARG A 101 -15.60 7.17 10.13
N ILE A 102 -16.09 6.24 9.31
CA ILE A 102 -17.48 6.20 8.83
C ILE A 102 -18.42 5.92 10.00
N ASP A 103 -18.09 4.91 10.81
CA ASP A 103 -18.88 4.49 11.97
C ASP A 103 -19.11 5.63 12.98
N LYS A 104 -18.06 6.42 13.23
CA LYS A 104 -18.06 7.59 14.13
C LYS A 104 -18.79 8.83 13.60
N SER A 105 -19.39 8.78 12.41
CA SER A 105 -20.13 9.95 11.89
C SER A 105 -21.41 10.18 12.70
N GLU A 106 -21.64 11.39 13.18
CA GLU A 106 -22.88 11.71 13.91
C GLU A 106 -24.00 12.23 12.98
N VAL A 107 -23.64 12.56 11.74
CA VAL A 107 -24.49 13.31 10.80
C VAL A 107 -25.11 12.41 9.73
N ILE A 108 -24.45 11.30 9.42
CA ILE A 108 -24.93 10.29 8.49
C ILE A 108 -25.73 9.25 9.28
N ASN A 109 -26.91 8.86 8.78
CA ASN A 109 -27.75 7.86 9.45
C ASN A 109 -27.11 6.45 9.42
N GLU A 110 -27.50 5.60 10.38
CA GLU A 110 -26.91 4.26 10.55
C GLU A 110 -27.06 3.37 9.32
N TYR A 111 -28.20 3.43 8.64
CA TYR A 111 -28.43 2.65 7.41
C TYR A 111 -27.38 2.98 6.33
N LYS A 112 -27.15 4.27 6.06
CA LYS A 112 -26.15 4.69 5.07
C LYS A 112 -24.72 4.39 5.50
N LYS A 113 -24.39 4.50 6.80
CA LYS A 113 -23.08 4.08 7.30
C LYS A 113 -22.83 2.61 6.95
N GLN A 114 -23.83 1.76 7.22
CA GLN A 114 -23.74 0.34 6.95
C GLN A 114 -23.61 0.02 5.46
N ASP A 115 -24.28 0.77 4.58
CA ASP A 115 -24.12 0.66 3.13
C ASP A 115 -22.68 0.96 2.68
N TYR A 116 -22.10 2.07 3.16
CA TYR A 116 -20.70 2.41 2.86
C TYR A 116 -19.73 1.35 3.40
N ILE A 117 -19.92 0.92 4.66
CA ILE A 117 -19.09 -0.13 5.29
C ILE A 117 -19.15 -1.42 4.47
N THR A 118 -20.34 -1.83 4.04
CA THR A 118 -20.55 -3.04 3.25
C THR A 118 -19.90 -2.93 1.88
N SER A 119 -20.08 -1.79 1.20
CA SER A 119 -19.45 -1.50 -0.09
C SER A 119 -17.93 -1.56 0.00
N ILE A 120 -17.32 -0.93 1.02
CA ILE A 120 -15.87 -0.91 1.22
C ILE A 120 -15.32 -2.30 1.54
N LYS A 121 -16.03 -3.10 2.34
CA LYS A 121 -15.64 -4.49 2.65
C LYS A 121 -15.73 -5.39 1.42
N ASN A 122 -16.75 -5.21 0.57
CA ASN A 122 -16.95 -5.99 -0.65
C ASN A 122 -15.95 -5.60 -1.75
N GLN A 123 -15.58 -4.31 -1.82
CA GLN A 123 -14.65 -3.79 -2.83
C GLN A 123 -13.51 -2.98 -2.19
N PRO A 124 -12.58 -3.63 -1.45
CA PRO A 124 -11.51 -2.92 -0.75
C PRO A 124 -10.58 -2.10 -1.66
N ARG A 125 -10.51 -2.46 -2.94
CA ARG A 125 -9.74 -1.71 -3.95
C ARG A 125 -10.30 -0.32 -4.22
N LEU A 126 -11.61 -0.13 -4.05
CA LEU A 126 -12.31 1.14 -4.22
C LEU A 126 -12.58 1.83 -2.88
N GLY A 127 -12.04 1.29 -1.77
CA GLY A 127 -12.30 1.79 -0.42
C GLY A 127 -11.97 3.27 -0.23
N MET A 128 -10.85 3.74 -0.79
CA MET A 128 -10.46 5.16 -0.75
C MET A 128 -11.45 6.05 -1.51
N GLN A 129 -11.93 5.62 -2.67
CA GLN A 129 -12.92 6.38 -3.45
C GLN A 129 -14.26 6.45 -2.71
N ALA A 130 -14.73 5.32 -2.18
CA ALA A 130 -15.95 5.27 -1.38
C ALA A 130 -15.83 6.14 -0.12
N PHE A 131 -14.65 6.18 0.51
CA PHE A 131 -14.39 7.04 1.66
C PHE A 131 -14.45 8.53 1.31
N MET A 132 -13.87 8.95 0.19
CA MET A 132 -13.97 10.35 -0.26
C MET A 132 -15.42 10.75 -0.55
N ASN A 133 -16.21 9.87 -1.16
CA ASN A 133 -17.64 10.10 -1.39
C ASN A 133 -18.41 10.24 -0.07
N PHE A 134 -18.12 9.36 0.89
CA PHE A 134 -18.68 9.45 2.24
C PHE A 134 -18.34 10.79 2.91
N LEU A 135 -17.08 11.24 2.84
CA LEU A 135 -16.68 12.53 3.43
C LEU A 135 -17.39 13.70 2.77
N ALA A 136 -17.61 13.65 1.45
CA ALA A 136 -18.33 14.67 0.72
C ALA A 136 -19.80 14.75 1.17
N GLU A 137 -20.47 13.61 1.29
CA GLU A 137 -21.85 13.54 1.79
C GLU A 137 -21.95 13.98 3.26
N GLU A 138 -21.00 13.59 4.12
CA GLU A 138 -20.96 14.03 5.52
C GLU A 138 -20.85 15.56 5.60
N ASN A 139 -19.96 16.16 4.80
CA ASN A 139 -19.76 17.60 4.78
C ASN A 139 -20.99 18.36 4.24
N GLU A 140 -21.66 17.83 3.22
CA GLU A 140 -22.88 18.42 2.69
C GLU A 140 -24.01 18.42 3.73
N ARG A 141 -24.23 17.29 4.42
CA ARG A 141 -25.25 17.22 5.48
C ARG A 141 -24.94 18.11 6.67
N LYS A 142 -23.66 18.24 7.05
CA LYS A 142 -23.24 19.16 8.11
C LYS A 142 -23.66 20.59 7.79
N ARG A 143 -23.39 21.05 6.56
CA ARG A 143 -23.79 22.39 6.11
C ARG A 143 -25.30 22.59 6.17
N MET A 144 -26.08 21.61 5.70
CA MET A 144 -27.55 21.67 5.76
C MET A 144 -28.14 21.67 7.18
N MET A 145 -27.36 21.28 8.20
CA MET A 145 -27.78 21.34 9.61
C MET A 145 -27.31 22.63 10.31
N GLU A 146 -26.34 23.33 9.74
CA GLU A 146 -25.78 24.58 10.24
C GLU A 146 -26.52 25.81 9.68
N ASP A 147 -27.21 25.65 8.54
CA ASP A 147 -28.13 26.62 7.91
C ASP A 147 -29.57 26.49 8.43
#